data_AF-A0A2V9ZRB6-F1
#
_entry.id   AF-A0A2V9ZRB6-F1
#
_cell.length_a   1.000
_cell.length_b   1.000
_cell.length_c   1.000
_cell.angle_alpha   90.00
_cell.angle_beta   90.00
_cell.angle_gamma   90.00
#
_symmetry.space_group_name_H-M   'P 1'
#
loop_
_entity.id
_entity.type
_entity.pdbx_description
1 polymer ?
#
loop_
_entity_poly.entity_id
_entity_poly.type
_entity_poly.pdbx_seq_one_letter_code
_entity_poly.pdbx_strand_id
1 'polypeptide(L)'
;TKSGGNSYHGDLHMYYFGNKLGTIQPERMQIEPTTRDTFQYFQDNKMKSDNYEIGGALGGPIIKDKLFFYTAASPRWIQQKRDLLFVDGAGTMNRSAHQINWFNKVSFEPTQRLRMNFTWLYTPQSLTGSIYTPDG
;
A
#
# COMPACT_ATOMS: atom_id res chain seq x y z
N THR A 1 30.00 3.72 27.29
CA THR A 1 28.69 4.36 27.04
C THR A 1 28.33 4.17 25.58
N LYS A 2 27.40 3.27 25.26
CA LYS A 2 27.02 3.04 23.85
C LYS A 2 26.06 4.16 23.44
N SER A 3 26.65 5.32 23.14
CA SER A 3 25.99 6.63 23.00
C SER A 3 24.82 6.65 22.00
N GLY A 4 24.79 5.73 21.03
CA GLY A 4 23.75 5.70 19.98
C GLY A 4 22.39 5.17 20.44
N GLY A 5 22.30 4.43 21.56
CA GLY A 5 21.04 3.85 22.03
C GLY A 5 20.18 4.78 22.89
N ASN A 6 20.78 5.84 23.46
CA ASN A 6 20.14 6.69 24.49
C ASN A 6 19.50 7.98 23.93
N SER A 7 19.38 8.11 22.62
CA SER A 7 18.66 9.19 21.98
C SER A 7 17.37 8.67 21.35
N TYR A 8 16.39 9.56 21.29
CA TYR A 8 15.19 9.32 20.51
C TYR A 8 15.49 9.54 19.04
N HIS A 9 15.02 8.63 18.20
CA HIS A 9 15.08 8.71 16.75
C HIS A 9 13.71 8.37 16.19
N GLY A 10 13.32 9.05 15.13
CA GLY A 10 12.11 8.71 14.42
C GLY A 10 12.14 9.24 13.00
N ASP A 11 11.30 8.67 12.18
CA ASP A 11 11.06 9.07 10.80
C ASP A 11 9.56 9.13 10.53
N LEU A 12 9.19 9.97 9.58
CA LEU A 12 7.84 10.07 9.03
C LEU A 12 7.99 10.11 7.52
N HIS A 13 7.20 9.29 6.84
CA HIS A 13 7.14 9.25 5.38
C HIS A 13 5.69 9.21 4.91
N MET A 14 5.46 9.75 3.72
CA MET A 14 4.17 9.73 3.06
C MET A 14 4.37 9.52 1.57
N TYR A 15 3.65 8.56 1.01
CA TYR A 15 3.67 8.26 -0.41
C TYR A 15 2.25 8.40 -0.98
N TYR A 16 2.17 9.02 -2.15
CA TYR A 16 0.94 9.09 -2.93
C TYR A 16 1.23 8.65 -4.36
N PHE A 17 0.49 7.65 -4.82
CA PHE A 17 0.51 7.19 -6.20
C PHE A 17 -0.90 7.24 -6.76
N GLY A 18 -1.20 8.26 -7.57
CA GLY A 18 -2.54 8.44 -8.12
C GLY A 18 -2.52 8.68 -9.63
N ASN A 19 -3.67 8.44 -10.25
CA ASN A 19 -3.83 8.62 -11.70
C ASN A 19 -3.73 10.06 -12.13
N LYS A 20 -3.88 11.00 -11.19
CA LYS A 20 -3.62 12.42 -11.44
C LYS A 20 -2.16 12.71 -11.75
N LEU A 21 -1.23 11.84 -11.30
CA LEU A 21 0.21 11.96 -11.54
C LEU A 21 0.68 11.11 -12.74
N GLY A 22 -0.12 10.14 -13.19
CA GLY A 22 0.22 9.27 -14.31
C GLY A 22 -0.22 9.83 -15.67
N THR A 23 0.43 9.43 -16.75
CA THR A 23 0.01 9.74 -18.13
C THR A 23 -1.22 8.94 -18.57
N ILE A 24 -1.84 9.35 -19.68
CA ILE A 24 -2.92 8.59 -20.33
C ILE A 24 -2.30 7.32 -20.96
N GLN A 25 -3.03 6.20 -20.95
CA GLN A 25 -2.56 4.97 -21.60
C GLN A 25 -2.50 5.17 -23.13
N PRO A 26 -1.44 4.72 -23.80
CA PRO A 26 -1.32 4.85 -25.25
C PRO A 26 -2.44 4.06 -25.95
N GLU A 27 -2.91 4.59 -27.08
CA GLU A 27 -3.91 3.92 -27.91
C GLU A 27 -3.39 2.54 -28.35
N ARG A 28 -4.27 1.55 -28.32
CA ARG A 28 -3.96 0.23 -28.88
C ARG A 28 -4.51 0.14 -30.29
N MET A 29 -3.72 -0.43 -31.20
CA MET A 29 -4.20 -0.80 -32.52
C MET A 29 -4.96 -2.12 -32.42
N GLN A 30 -6.19 -2.14 -32.90
CA GLN A 30 -7.00 -3.36 -33.02
C GLN A 30 -7.51 -3.49 -34.45
N ILE A 31 -7.62 -4.72 -34.94
CA ILE A 31 -8.26 -5.00 -36.23
C ILE A 31 -9.77 -4.85 -36.03
N GLU A 32 -10.45 -4.20 -36.98
CA GLU A 32 -11.91 -4.06 -36.96
C GLU A 32 -12.57 -5.45 -36.85
N PRO A 33 -13.29 -5.75 -35.75
CA PRO A 33 -13.79 -7.11 -35.51
C PRO A 33 -14.87 -7.54 -36.51
N THR A 34 -15.55 -6.60 -37.16
CA THR A 34 -16.65 -6.88 -38.10
C THR A 34 -16.14 -7.20 -39.51
N THR A 35 -15.30 -6.34 -40.10
CA THR A 35 -14.79 -6.47 -41.48
C THR A 35 -13.39 -7.07 -41.57
N ARG A 36 -12.58 -7.04 -40.51
CA ARG A 36 -11.19 -7.56 -40.43
C ARG A 36 -10.17 -7.00 -41.42
N ASP A 37 -10.56 -6.01 -42.23
CA ASP A 37 -9.72 -5.47 -43.32
C ASP A 37 -9.09 -4.11 -43.00
N THR A 38 -9.48 -3.47 -41.88
CA THR A 38 -8.99 -2.16 -41.46
C THR A 38 -8.45 -2.18 -40.03
N PHE A 39 -7.41 -1.37 -39.80
CA PHE A 39 -6.90 -1.08 -38.47
C PHE A 39 -7.67 0.09 -37.87
N GLN A 40 -8.05 -0.04 -36.61
CA GLN A 40 -8.63 1.04 -35.82
C GLN A 40 -7.81 1.24 -34.53
N TYR A 41 -7.73 2.47 -34.08
CA TYR A 41 -7.08 2.82 -32.82
C TYR A 41 -8.16 2.95 -31.74
N PHE A 42 -7.97 2.21 -30.65
CA PHE A 42 -8.89 2.20 -29.52
C PHE A 42 -8.21 2.80 -28.30
N GLN A 43 -8.82 3.85 -27.75
CA GLN A 43 -8.38 4.46 -26.51
C GLN A 43 -9.13 3.79 -25.34
N ASP A 44 -8.42 2.97 -24.56
CA ASP A 44 -8.95 2.44 -23.32
C ASP A 44 -9.14 3.57 -22.30
N ASN A 45 -10.24 3.51 -21.54
CA ASN A 45 -10.44 4.37 -20.38
C ASN A 45 -9.35 4.11 -19.35
N LYS A 46 -8.77 5.20 -18.82
CA LYS A 46 -7.71 5.10 -17.82
C LYS A 46 -8.23 4.39 -16.57
N MET A 47 -7.61 3.26 -16.24
CA MET A 47 -7.89 2.55 -14.98
C MET A 47 -7.49 3.45 -13.82
N LYS A 48 -8.43 3.79 -12.94
CA LYS A 48 -8.14 4.66 -11.81
C LYS A 48 -7.56 3.82 -10.67
N SER A 49 -6.24 3.83 -10.44
CA SER A 49 -5.60 3.39 -9.21
C SER A 49 -5.06 4.56 -8.37
N ASP A 50 -5.65 4.83 -7.21
CA ASP A 50 -5.14 5.80 -6.24
C ASP A 50 -4.65 5.05 -4.99
N ASN A 51 -3.39 5.27 -4.62
CA ASN A 51 -2.74 4.66 -3.47
C ASN A 51 -2.23 5.78 -2.56
N TYR A 52 -2.51 5.63 -1.27
CA TYR A 52 -2.02 6.51 -0.24
C TYR A 52 -1.37 5.68 0.85
N GLU A 53 -0.17 6.06 1.25
CA GLU A 53 0.57 5.43 2.34
C GLU A 53 1.13 6.55 3.22
N ILE A 54 0.93 6.40 4.51
CA ILE A 54 1.58 7.24 5.52
C ILE A 54 2.17 6.29 6.53
N GLY A 55 3.41 6.54 6.92
CA GLY A 55 4.05 5.69 7.87
C GLY A 55 5.19 6.39 8.56
N GLY A 56 5.71 5.75 9.58
CA GLY A 56 6.83 6.27 10.34
C GLY A 56 7.23 5.32 11.43
N ALA A 57 8.39 5.60 11.99
CA ALA A 57 8.88 4.89 13.15
C ALA A 57 9.35 5.87 14.22
N LEU A 58 9.32 5.39 15.46
CA LEU A 58 9.85 6.08 16.61
C LEU A 58 10.50 5.05 17.53
N GLY A 59 11.69 5.37 18.02
CA GLY A 59 12.34 4.56 19.02
C GLY A 59 13.27 5.39 19.91
N GLY A 60 13.60 4.83 21.06
CA GLY A 60 14.46 5.48 22.03
C GLY A 60 14.44 4.78 23.38
N PRO A 61 15.16 5.34 24.37
CA PRO A 61 15.17 4.81 25.72
C PRO A 61 13.89 5.20 26.48
N ILE A 62 13.18 4.22 27.05
CA ILE A 62 12.24 4.47 28.16
C ILE A 62 13.05 4.72 29.44
N ILE A 63 14.03 3.86 29.71
CA ILE A 63 15.00 4.00 30.79
C ILE A 63 16.38 3.95 30.14
N LYS A 64 17.13 5.06 30.24
CA LYS A 64 18.48 5.16 29.68
C LYS A 64 19.33 3.96 30.13
N ASP A 65 20.07 3.39 29.17
CA ASP A 65 20.94 2.23 29.35
C ASP A 65 20.26 0.91 29.78
N LYS A 66 18.93 0.85 29.91
CA LYS A 66 18.23 -0.34 30.42
C LYS A 66 17.01 -0.77 29.63
N LEU A 67 16.15 0.15 29.21
CA LEU A 67 14.88 -0.18 28.57
C LEU A 67 14.69 0.71 27.35
N PHE A 68 14.57 0.09 26.19
CA PHE A 68 14.41 0.76 24.91
C PHE A 68 13.14 0.27 24.22
N PHE A 69 12.49 1.15 23.49
CA PHE A 69 11.36 0.80 22.64
C PHE A 69 11.62 1.23 21.20
N TYR A 70 10.91 0.58 20.30
CA TYR A 70 10.81 0.91 18.90
C TYR A 70 9.41 0.55 18.43
N THR A 71 8.73 1.47 17.76
CA THR A 71 7.42 1.26 17.15
C THR A 71 7.44 1.82 15.74
N ALA A 72 6.86 1.11 14.79
CA ALA A 72 6.76 1.53 13.41
C ALA A 72 5.40 1.14 12.85
N ALA A 73 4.69 2.08 12.24
CA ALA A 73 3.40 1.83 11.61
C ALA A 73 3.39 2.39 10.19
N SER A 74 2.87 1.62 9.24
CA SER A 74 2.59 2.07 7.87
C SER A 74 1.22 1.55 7.42
N PRO A 75 0.15 2.33 7.64
CA PRO A 75 -1.13 2.13 6.97
C PRO A 75 -1.07 2.54 5.49
N ARG A 76 -1.69 1.71 4.66
CA ARG A 76 -1.87 1.91 3.23
C ARG A 76 -3.33 1.74 2.83
N TRP A 77 -3.79 2.63 1.96
CA TRP A 77 -5.11 2.60 1.34
C TRP A 77 -4.94 2.55 -0.17
N ILE A 78 -5.65 1.63 -0.80
CA ILE A 78 -5.61 1.41 -2.25
C ILE A 78 -7.05 1.46 -2.75
N GLN A 79 -7.34 2.40 -3.63
CA GLN A 79 -8.61 2.49 -4.33
C GLN A 79 -8.38 2.27 -5.82
N GLN A 80 -9.10 1.32 -6.37
CA GLN A 80 -9.00 0.94 -7.77
C GLN A 80 -10.39 0.89 -8.40
N LYS A 81 -10.56 1.60 -9.49
CA LYS A 81 -11.76 1.63 -10.31
C LYS A 81 -11.39 1.32 -11.74
N ARG A 82 -12.05 0.32 -12.30
CA ARG A 82 -11.88 -0.12 -13.69
C ARG A 82 -13.23 -0.05 -14.39
N ASP A 83 -13.32 0.88 -15.33
CA ASP A 83 -14.45 0.97 -16.24
C ASP A 83 -14.19 -0.04 -17.37
N LEU A 84 -15.07 -1.04 -17.50
CA LEU A 84 -14.97 -2.12 -18.48
C LEU A 84 -16.19 -2.05 -19.41
N LEU A 85 -15.96 -2.29 -20.70
CA LEU A 85 -17.01 -2.55 -21.67
C LEU A 85 -17.19 -4.07 -21.77
N PHE A 86 -18.35 -4.57 -21.34
CA PHE A 86 -18.74 -5.97 -21.51
C PHE A 86 -19.64 -6.12 -22.74
N VAL A 87 -19.84 -7.37 -23.19
CA VAL A 87 -20.69 -7.68 -24.35
C VAL A 87 -22.13 -7.20 -24.12
N ASP A 88 -22.61 -7.20 -22.87
CA ASP A 88 -23.95 -6.76 -22.47
C ASP A 88 -24.04 -5.31 -21.99
N GLY A 89 -22.95 -4.53 -22.08
CA GLY A 89 -22.93 -3.11 -21.73
C GLY A 89 -21.76 -2.68 -20.84
N ALA A 90 -21.72 -1.38 -20.53
CA ALA A 90 -20.68 -0.79 -19.69
C ALA A 90 -20.87 -1.16 -18.20
N GLY A 91 -19.83 -1.69 -17.57
CA GLY A 91 -19.80 -2.01 -16.14
C GLY A 91 -18.57 -1.40 -15.44
N THR A 92 -18.62 -1.27 -14.11
CA THR A 92 -17.61 -0.53 -13.34
C THR A 92 -17.11 -1.33 -12.15
N MET A 93 -15.99 -2.03 -12.31
CA MET A 93 -15.40 -2.82 -11.23
C MET A 93 -14.66 -1.93 -10.24
N ASN A 94 -15.07 -1.96 -8.97
CA ASN A 94 -14.42 -1.20 -7.90
C ASN A 94 -13.74 -2.15 -6.91
N ARG A 95 -12.52 -1.81 -6.50
CA ARG A 95 -11.74 -2.53 -5.50
C ARG A 95 -11.14 -1.54 -4.52
N SER A 96 -11.36 -1.77 -3.24
CA SER A 96 -10.76 -1.05 -2.13
C SER A 96 -9.95 -2.03 -1.30
N ALA A 97 -8.67 -1.72 -1.06
CA ALA A 97 -7.83 -2.47 -0.15
C ALA A 97 -7.34 -1.55 0.98
N HIS A 98 -7.36 -2.07 2.19
CA HIS A 98 -6.74 -1.43 3.34
C HIS A 98 -5.76 -2.40 3.98
N GLN A 99 -4.53 -1.94 4.19
CA GLN A 99 -3.47 -2.73 4.77
C GLN A 99 -2.78 -1.89 5.83
N ILE A 100 -2.48 -2.48 6.98
CA ILE A 100 -1.68 -1.82 8.00
C ILE A 100 -0.53 -2.75 8.33
N ASN A 101 0.68 -2.20 8.43
CA ASN A 101 1.81 -2.89 9.01
C ASN A 101 2.21 -2.17 10.30
N TRP A 102 2.01 -2.79 11.46
CA TRP A 102 2.42 -2.24 12.75
C TRP A 102 3.39 -3.19 13.44
N PHE A 103 4.60 -2.70 13.71
CA PHE A 103 5.66 -3.44 14.37
C PHE A 103 6.09 -2.73 15.66
N ASN A 104 6.26 -3.50 16.72
CA ASN A 104 6.70 -3.01 18.01
C ASN A 104 7.83 -3.90 18.53
N LYS A 105 8.84 -3.28 19.13
CA LYS A 105 9.94 -3.96 19.79
C LYS A 105 10.26 -3.26 21.10
N VAL A 106 10.44 -4.03 22.16
CA VAL A 106 10.93 -3.57 23.46
C VAL A 106 12.18 -4.38 23.80
N SER A 107 13.25 -3.67 24.16
CA SER A 107 14.54 -4.28 24.50
C SER A 107 14.87 -3.91 25.95
N PHE A 108 15.10 -4.90 26.80
CA PHE A 108 15.39 -4.72 28.22
C PHE A 108 16.73 -5.36 28.58
N GLU A 109 17.65 -4.56 29.11
CA GLU A 109 18.99 -4.93 29.51
C GLU A 109 19.18 -4.62 31.01
N PRO A 110 18.62 -5.45 31.92
CA PRO A 110 18.70 -5.20 33.36
C PRO A 110 20.14 -5.25 33.91
N THR A 111 21.00 -6.04 33.27
CA THR A 111 22.43 -6.16 33.59
C THR A 111 23.24 -6.15 32.30
N GLN A 112 24.55 -5.92 32.39
CA GLN A 112 25.44 -5.95 31.21
C GLN A 112 25.52 -7.33 30.53
N ARG A 113 25.00 -8.39 31.17
CA ARG A 113 25.07 -9.78 30.70
C ARG A 113 23.71 -10.34 30.25
N LEU A 114 22.61 -9.72 30.65
CA LEU A 114 21.26 -10.19 30.34
C LEU A 114 20.57 -9.18 29.42
N ARG A 115 20.14 -9.65 28.24
CA ARG A 115 19.34 -8.87 27.30
C ARG A 115 18.08 -9.64 26.95
N MET A 116 16.94 -8.97 27.03
CA MET A 116 15.63 -9.49 26.67
C MET A 116 15.05 -8.65 25.56
N ASN A 117 14.43 -9.29 24.56
CA ASN A 117 13.76 -8.61 23.46
C ASN A 117 12.36 -9.16 23.32
N PHE A 118 11.38 -8.27 23.26
CA PHE A 118 9.99 -8.59 22.99
C PHE A 118 9.61 -7.90 21.69
N THR A 119 9.03 -8.64 20.75
CA THR A 119 8.61 -8.11 19.45
C THR A 119 7.18 -8.53 19.17
N TRP A 120 6.39 -7.60 18.64
CA TRP A 120 5.01 -7.84 18.23
C TRP A 120 4.79 -7.25 16.83
N LEU A 121 4.17 -8.04 15.96
CA LEU A 121 3.84 -7.67 14.60
C LEU A 121 2.34 -7.84 14.39
N TYR A 122 1.68 -6.78 13.90
CA TYR A 122 0.26 -6.75 13.60
C TYR A 122 0.06 -6.22 12.18
N THR A 123 -0.40 -7.11 11.28
CA THR A 123 -0.50 -6.83 9.85
C THR A 123 -1.89 -7.16 9.28
N PRO A 124 -2.97 -6.50 9.74
CA PRO A 124 -4.30 -6.76 9.20
C PRO A 124 -4.41 -6.28 7.76
N GLN A 125 -5.17 -7.04 6.96
CA GLN A 125 -5.40 -6.78 5.55
C GLN A 125 -6.89 -6.96 5.28
N SER A 126 -7.52 -5.97 4.66
CA SER A 126 -8.88 -6.10 4.13
C SER A 126 -8.90 -5.72 2.67
N LEU A 127 -9.67 -6.48 1.90
CA LEU A 127 -9.87 -6.28 0.48
C LEU A 127 -11.35 -6.44 0.19
N THR A 128 -11.98 -5.36 -0.27
CA THR A 128 -13.36 -5.36 -0.72
C THR A 128 -13.38 -5.06 -2.21
N GLY A 129 -14.05 -5.89 -2.99
CA GLY A 129 -14.22 -5.65 -4.42
C GLY A 129 -15.61 -6.05 -4.86
N SER A 130 -16.13 -5.37 -5.89
CA SER A 130 -17.28 -5.87 -6.65
C SER A 130 -16.78 -6.75 -7.78
N ILE A 131 -17.39 -7.92 -7.93
CA ILE A 131 -17.23 -8.75 -9.12
C ILE A 131 -18.47 -8.47 -9.98
N TYR A 132 -18.27 -8.08 -11.23
CA TYR A 132 -19.35 -8.10 -12.21
C TYR A 132 -19.41 -9.53 -12.75
N THR A 133 -20.51 -10.22 -12.47
CA THR A 133 -20.85 -11.45 -13.16
C THR A 133 -21.32 -11.04 -14.56
N PRO A 134 -20.69 -11.52 -15.65
CA PRO A 134 -21.30 -11.45 -16.97
C PRO A 134 -22.60 -12.26 -16.88
N ASP A 135 -23.74 -11.65 -17.15
CA ASP A 135 -24.89 -12.45 -17.57
C ASP A 135 -24.54 -13.05 -18.96
N GLY A 136 -25.01 -14.26 -19.23
CA GLY A 136 -24.46 -15.17 -20.24
C GLY A 136 -24.66 -14.78 -21.69
#